data_AF-A0A1I8QB75-F1
#
_entry.id   AF-A0A1I8QB75-F1
#
_cell.length_a   1.000
_cell.length_b   1.000
_cell.length_c   1.000
_cell.angle_alpha   90.00
_cell.angle_beta   90.00
_cell.angle_gamma   90.00
#
_symmetry.space_group_name_H-M   'P 1'
#
loop_
_entity.id
_entity.type
_entity.pdbx_description
1 polymer ?
#
loop_
_entity_poly.entity_id
_entity_poly.type
_entity_poly.pdbx_seq_one_letter_code
_entity_poly.pdbx_strand_id
1 'polypeptide(L)'
;MSKLNIALFFCVLLVTVVNPTQAVDQKTDESLLKEFLDAFVNHVHTIRCLANSCDPLAINKVFDATNLEEDILSSQRDNVETDEFKTLKLSKAIEFATMNMLMMEPKCNDPTFVCPYRVFNEIPQSIVDYTTKLETMIENTKCIPPNRVQEAIDILGKCITYAEQFTDHKADYLKRVIPPIEYSIIEFGKLCAQA
;
A
#
# COMPACT_ATOMS: atom_id res chain seq x y z
N MET A 1 -42.56 -35.26 -36.87
CA MET A 1 -42.01 -35.05 -35.52
C MET A 1 -40.71 -34.25 -35.66
N SER A 2 -40.76 -32.98 -35.27
CA SER A 2 -39.68 -32.01 -35.46
C SER A 2 -38.59 -32.22 -34.41
N LYS A 3 -37.40 -32.68 -34.82
CA LYS A 3 -36.19 -32.71 -33.97
C LYS A 3 -35.45 -31.39 -34.17
N LEU A 4 -36.03 -30.29 -33.68
CA LEU A 4 -35.45 -28.96 -33.80
C LEU A 4 -34.55 -28.67 -32.58
N ASN A 5 -33.24 -28.64 -32.82
CA ASN A 5 -32.26 -27.71 -32.21
C ASN A 5 -32.37 -27.36 -30.72
N ILE A 6 -32.37 -28.35 -29.82
CA ILE A 6 -32.11 -28.07 -28.38
C ILE A 6 -30.61 -27.85 -28.12
N ALA A 7 -29.72 -28.44 -28.93
CA ALA A 7 -28.28 -28.28 -28.79
C ALA A 7 -27.78 -26.86 -29.13
N LEU A 8 -28.46 -26.16 -30.03
CA LEU A 8 -28.08 -24.82 -30.47
C LEU A 8 -28.45 -23.72 -29.44
N PHE A 9 -29.44 -23.98 -28.57
CA PHE A 9 -29.81 -23.05 -27.51
C PHE A 9 -28.84 -23.07 -26.32
N PHE A 10 -28.22 -24.22 -26.02
CA PHE A 10 -27.25 -24.34 -24.93
C PHE A 10 -25.89 -23.69 -25.25
N CYS A 11 -25.45 -23.72 -26.52
CA CYS A 11 -24.22 -23.04 -26.93
C CYS A 11 -24.33 -21.51 -26.93
N VAL A 12 -25.53 -20.94 -27.12
CA VAL A 12 -25.73 -19.48 -27.09
C VAL A 12 -25.86 -18.96 -25.65
N LEU A 13 -26.39 -19.77 -24.73
CA LEU A 13 -26.53 -19.40 -23.30
C LEU A 13 -25.21 -19.46 -22.51
N LEU A 14 -24.20 -20.20 -22.98
CA LEU A 14 -22.87 -20.24 -22.35
C LEU A 14 -21.99 -19.02 -22.67
N VAL A 15 -22.32 -18.23 -23.70
CA VAL A 15 -21.52 -17.07 -24.13
C VAL A 15 -21.94 -15.78 -23.43
N THR A 16 -23.11 -15.72 -22.78
CA THR A 16 -23.62 -14.49 -22.17
C THR A 16 -23.35 -14.34 -20.67
N VAL A 17 -22.60 -15.27 -20.04
CA VAL A 17 -22.29 -15.21 -18.60
C VAL A 17 -20.86 -14.68 -18.34
N VAL A 18 -20.14 -14.22 -19.37
CA VAL A 18 -18.71 -13.88 -19.24
C VAL A 18 -18.46 -12.47 -18.65
N ASN A 19 -19.45 -11.56 -18.63
CA ASN A 19 -19.21 -10.15 -18.29
C ASN A 19 -19.72 -9.58 -16.94
N PRO A 20 -20.46 -10.29 -16.06
CA PRO A 20 -20.78 -9.72 -14.75
C PRO A 20 -19.66 -9.91 -13.71
N THR A 21 -18.86 -10.97 -13.80
CA THR A 21 -17.78 -11.24 -12.83
C THR A 21 -16.61 -10.26 -13.00
N GLN A 22 -16.16 -10.01 -14.24
CA GLN A 22 -15.08 -9.06 -14.52
C GLN A 22 -15.38 -7.63 -14.02
N ALA A 23 -16.63 -7.19 -14.13
CA ALA A 23 -17.04 -5.87 -13.65
C ALA A 23 -17.10 -5.78 -12.11
N VAL A 24 -17.37 -6.90 -11.43
CA VAL A 24 -17.38 -6.98 -9.95
C VAL A 24 -15.95 -7.07 -9.41
N ASP A 25 -15.08 -7.84 -10.06
CA ASP A 25 -13.68 -7.98 -9.70
C ASP A 25 -12.96 -6.64 -9.87
N GLN A 26 -13.11 -5.97 -11.03
CA GLN A 26 -12.50 -4.67 -11.28
C GLN A 26 -12.90 -3.60 -10.24
N LYS A 27 -14.17 -3.59 -9.82
CA LYS A 27 -14.64 -2.65 -8.78
C LYS A 27 -14.05 -2.97 -7.40
N THR A 28 -13.81 -4.26 -7.12
CA THR A 28 -13.19 -4.71 -5.87
C THR A 28 -11.71 -4.32 -5.85
N ASP A 29 -11.01 -4.50 -6.97
CA ASP A 29 -9.60 -4.15 -7.13
C ASP A 29 -9.37 -2.64 -7.05
N GLU A 30 -10.22 -1.84 -7.69
CA GLU A 30 -10.20 -0.38 -7.57
C GLU A 30 -10.41 0.08 -6.12
N SER A 31 -11.31 -0.58 -5.39
CA SER A 31 -11.53 -0.29 -3.96
C SER A 31 -10.30 -0.64 -3.13
N LEU A 32 -9.68 -1.80 -3.38
CA LEU A 32 -8.49 -2.25 -2.67
C LEU A 32 -7.31 -1.32 -2.89
N LEU A 33 -7.03 -0.96 -4.15
CA LEU A 33 -5.96 -0.01 -4.48
C LEU A 33 -6.23 1.36 -3.85
N LYS A 34 -7.49 1.81 -3.84
CA LYS A 34 -7.86 3.06 -3.19
C LYS A 34 -7.62 3.02 -1.67
N GLU A 35 -8.09 1.98 -0.99
CA GLU A 35 -7.90 1.82 0.46
C GLU A 35 -6.41 1.79 0.81
N PHE A 36 -5.62 1.05 0.03
CA PHE A 36 -4.17 1.00 0.14
C PHE A 36 -3.55 2.41 0.03
N LEU A 37 -3.91 3.17 -1.01
CA LEU A 37 -3.38 4.52 -1.21
C LEU A 37 -3.78 5.48 -0.10
N ASP A 38 -5.04 5.44 0.33
CA ASP A 38 -5.56 6.30 1.41
C ASP A 38 -4.83 6.00 2.73
N ALA A 39 -4.53 4.72 3.03
CA ALA A 39 -3.72 4.32 4.18
C ALA A 39 -2.30 4.90 4.12
N PHE A 40 -1.63 4.77 2.96
CA PHE A 40 -0.28 5.29 2.75
C PHE A 40 -0.20 6.82 2.81
N VAL A 41 -1.19 7.54 2.26
CA VAL A 41 -1.26 9.00 2.34
C VAL A 41 -1.32 9.45 3.80
N ASN A 42 -2.23 8.86 4.57
CA ASN A 42 -2.38 9.18 5.99
C ASN A 42 -1.11 8.84 6.79
N HIS A 43 -0.47 7.73 6.45
CA HIS A 43 0.74 7.26 7.07
C HIS A 43 1.92 8.24 6.85
N VAL A 44 2.18 8.62 5.60
CA VAL A 44 3.22 9.60 5.23
C VAL A 44 2.98 10.94 5.95
N HIS A 45 1.73 11.40 5.96
CA HIS A 45 1.37 12.64 6.63
C HIS A 45 1.67 12.57 8.14
N THR A 46 1.30 11.46 8.78
CA THR A 46 1.50 11.23 10.21
C THR A 46 2.99 11.17 10.57
N ILE A 47 3.80 10.43 9.80
CA ILE A 47 5.26 10.38 10.00
C ILE A 47 5.87 11.78 9.92
N ARG A 48 5.47 12.58 8.92
CA ARG A 48 5.98 13.94 8.76
C ARG A 48 5.58 14.85 9.91
N CYS A 49 4.33 14.77 10.37
CA CYS A 49 3.91 15.53 11.52
C CYS A 49 4.72 15.14 12.76
N LEU A 50 4.87 13.84 13.05
CA LEU A 50 5.69 13.37 14.17
C LEU A 50 7.13 13.86 14.05
N ALA A 51 7.76 13.72 12.89
CA ALA A 51 9.12 14.17 12.65
C ALA A 51 9.32 15.69 12.85
N ASN A 52 8.25 16.49 12.71
CA ASN A 52 8.23 17.94 12.95
C ASN A 52 7.54 18.34 14.28
N SER A 53 7.17 17.35 15.11
CA SER A 53 6.45 17.59 16.36
C SER A 53 7.35 18.20 17.43
N CYS A 54 6.71 18.63 18.52
CA CYS A 54 7.42 19.14 19.68
C CYS A 54 8.08 18.08 20.56
N ASP A 55 7.87 16.80 20.23
CA ASP A 55 8.32 15.70 21.06
C ASP A 55 9.79 15.36 20.75
N PRO A 56 10.70 15.47 21.74
CA PRO A 56 12.10 15.11 21.54
C PRO A 56 12.31 13.64 21.17
N LEU A 57 11.33 12.76 21.44
CA LEU A 57 11.39 11.33 21.13
C LEU A 57 10.57 10.94 19.88
N ALA A 58 10.06 11.89 19.11
CA ALA A 58 9.17 11.61 18.00
C ALA A 58 9.78 10.68 16.94
N ILE A 59 11.09 10.80 16.68
CA ILE A 59 11.80 9.93 15.74
C ILE A 59 11.82 8.47 16.22
N ASN A 60 12.01 8.24 17.52
CA ASN A 60 11.97 6.88 18.08
C ASN A 60 10.56 6.29 17.94
N LYS A 61 9.52 7.10 18.16
CA LYS A 61 8.12 6.68 17.96
C LYS A 61 7.82 6.28 16.52
N VAL A 62 8.41 6.98 15.54
CA VAL A 62 8.31 6.59 14.12
C VAL A 62 8.96 5.22 13.91
N PHE A 63 10.18 5.01 14.41
CA PHE A 63 10.84 3.71 14.26
C PHE A 63 10.06 2.58 14.95
N ASP A 64 9.57 2.80 16.17
CA ASP A 64 8.77 1.82 16.91
C ASP A 64 7.48 1.45 16.15
N ALA A 65 6.77 2.45 15.59
CA ALA A 65 5.59 2.21 14.76
C ALA A 65 5.91 1.43 13.48
N THR A 66 7.03 1.74 12.83
CA THR A 66 7.41 1.07 11.58
C THR A 66 7.94 -0.35 11.81
N ASN A 67 8.55 -0.62 12.97
CA ASN A 67 8.89 -1.99 13.38
C ASN A 67 7.62 -2.82 13.65
N LEU A 68 6.57 -2.21 14.19
CA LEU A 68 5.28 -2.87 14.38
C LEU A 68 4.61 -3.25 13.05
N GLU A 69 4.78 -2.44 12.00
CA GLU A 69 4.33 -2.82 10.64
C GLU A 69 5.02 -4.09 10.17
N GLU A 70 6.34 -4.16 10.35
CA GLU A 70 7.11 -5.35 10.02
C GLU A 70 6.67 -6.59 10.81
N ASP A 71 6.48 -6.44 12.12
CA ASP A 71 6.00 -7.53 12.98
C ASP A 71 4.66 -8.06 12.46
N ILE A 72 3.73 -7.17 12.10
CA ILE A 72 2.43 -7.55 11.55
C ILE A 72 2.58 -8.26 10.20
N LEU A 73 3.36 -7.70 9.29
CA LEU A 73 3.61 -8.30 7.97
C LEU A 73 4.23 -9.69 8.08
N SER A 74 5.15 -9.87 9.03
CA SER A 74 5.86 -11.13 9.24
C SER A 74 5.03 -12.20 9.96
N SER A 75 3.92 -11.82 10.61
CA SER A 75 3.14 -12.67 11.53
C SER A 75 2.22 -13.73 10.87
N GLN A 76 2.13 -13.79 9.54
CA GLN A 76 1.30 -14.77 8.81
C GLN A 76 2.09 -15.34 7.62
N ARG A 77 2.69 -16.52 7.80
CA ARG A 77 3.54 -17.19 6.78
C ARG A 77 3.06 -18.58 6.35
N ASP A 78 2.07 -19.15 7.04
CA ASP A 78 1.79 -20.59 6.92
C ASP A 78 0.93 -20.96 5.70
N ASN A 79 0.40 -19.97 4.95
CA ASN A 79 -0.40 -20.20 3.75
C ASN A 79 0.14 -19.39 2.56
N VAL A 80 -0.06 -19.91 1.35
CA VAL A 80 0.18 -19.13 0.12
C VAL A 80 -0.88 -18.03 0.05
N GLU A 81 -0.45 -16.79 0.23
CA GLU A 81 -1.30 -15.60 0.15
C GLU A 81 -1.40 -15.09 -1.29
N THR A 82 -2.58 -14.62 -1.69
CA THR A 82 -2.77 -13.92 -2.97
C THR A 82 -2.20 -12.50 -2.89
N ASP A 83 -1.93 -11.87 -4.03
CA ASP A 83 -1.36 -10.52 -4.05
C ASP A 83 -2.36 -9.45 -3.57
N GLU A 84 -3.66 -9.68 -3.75
CA GLU A 84 -4.74 -8.88 -3.14
C GLU A 84 -4.70 -8.98 -1.61
N PHE A 85 -4.57 -10.21 -1.07
CA PHE A 85 -4.51 -10.42 0.36
C PHE A 85 -3.28 -9.76 0.98
N LYS A 86 -2.11 -9.88 0.34
CA LYS A 86 -0.89 -9.20 0.78
C LYS A 86 -1.08 -7.69 0.80
N THR A 87 -1.64 -7.13 -0.28
CA THR A 87 -1.91 -5.69 -0.39
C THR A 87 -2.84 -5.20 0.73
N LEU A 88 -3.90 -5.96 1.01
CA LEU A 88 -4.80 -5.69 2.13
C LEU A 88 -4.07 -5.80 3.49
N LYS A 89 -3.26 -6.84 3.69
CA LYS A 89 -2.47 -7.05 4.91
C LYS A 89 -1.55 -5.88 5.20
N LEU A 90 -0.82 -5.40 4.18
CA LEU A 90 0.03 -4.21 4.30
C LEU A 90 -0.79 -2.95 4.60
N SER A 91 -1.91 -2.73 3.92
CA SER A 91 -2.80 -1.61 4.21
C SER A 91 -3.24 -1.60 5.68
N LYS A 92 -3.62 -2.77 6.23
CA LYS A 92 -4.02 -2.89 7.64
C LYS A 92 -2.88 -2.72 8.62
N ALA A 93 -1.68 -3.22 8.29
CA ALA A 93 -0.49 -2.98 9.11
C ALA A 93 -0.19 -1.47 9.21
N ILE A 94 -0.27 -0.76 8.09
CA ILE A 94 -0.04 0.68 8.00
C ILE A 94 -1.13 1.48 8.71
N GLU A 95 -2.40 1.13 8.53
CA GLU A 95 -3.51 1.75 9.28
C GLU A 95 -3.28 1.63 10.79
N PHE A 96 -2.90 0.43 11.26
CA PHE A 96 -2.64 0.17 12.67
C PHE A 96 -1.44 0.96 13.20
N ALA A 97 -0.32 0.99 12.47
CA ALA A 97 0.84 1.78 12.85
C ALA A 97 0.54 3.29 12.87
N THR A 98 -0.23 3.76 11.88
CA THR A 98 -0.70 5.15 11.81
C THR A 98 -1.59 5.50 13.01
N MET A 99 -2.53 4.64 13.38
CA MET A 99 -3.35 4.83 14.57
C MET A 99 -2.50 4.89 15.84
N ASN A 100 -1.49 4.02 15.98
CA ASN A 100 -0.57 4.05 17.13
C ASN A 100 0.21 5.36 17.19
N MET A 101 0.73 5.84 16.05
CA MET A 101 1.39 7.14 15.94
C MET A 101 0.48 8.30 16.36
N LEU A 102 -0.77 8.31 15.91
CA LEU A 102 -1.76 9.33 16.28
C LEU A 102 -2.17 9.26 17.76
N MET A 103 -2.20 8.08 18.37
CA MET A 103 -2.41 7.96 19.82
C MET A 103 -1.22 8.51 20.62
N MET A 104 -0.01 8.38 20.09
CA MET A 104 1.23 8.87 20.73
C MET A 104 1.46 10.37 20.55
N GLU A 105 0.96 10.98 19.48
CA GLU A 105 0.95 12.44 19.24
C GLU A 105 -0.38 12.87 18.59
N PRO A 106 -1.44 13.05 19.39
CA PRO A 106 -2.79 13.37 18.88
C PRO A 106 -2.87 14.66 18.07
N LYS A 107 -1.90 15.57 18.22
CA LYS A 107 -1.83 16.81 17.44
C LYS A 107 -1.56 16.54 15.97
N CYS A 108 -1.06 15.37 15.61
CA CYS A 108 -0.89 14.96 14.23
C CYS A 108 -2.19 14.58 13.51
N ASN A 109 -3.33 14.61 14.20
CA ASN A 109 -4.64 14.67 13.52
C ASN A 109 -4.90 16.04 12.89
N ASP A 110 -4.21 17.09 13.34
CA ASP A 110 -4.28 18.43 12.73
C ASP A 110 -3.11 18.59 11.74
N PRO A 111 -3.36 18.58 10.42
CA PRO A 111 -2.33 18.68 9.41
C PRO A 111 -1.61 20.04 9.40
N THR A 112 -2.14 21.02 10.13
CA THR A 112 -1.58 22.38 10.24
C THR A 112 -0.76 22.57 11.51
N PHE A 113 -0.68 21.56 12.38
CA PHE A 113 0.08 21.65 13.61
C PHE A 113 1.57 21.84 13.32
N VAL A 114 2.14 22.93 13.84
CA VAL A 114 3.57 23.21 13.82
C VAL A 114 4.00 23.46 15.26
N CYS A 115 5.16 22.92 15.66
CA CYS A 115 5.66 23.15 16.99
C CYS A 115 5.93 24.65 17.25
N PRO A 116 5.35 25.26 18.31
CA PRO A 116 5.51 26.69 18.58
C PRO A 116 6.93 27.07 19.05
N TYR A 117 7.78 26.08 19.33
CA TYR A 117 9.18 26.28 19.68
C TYR A 117 10.07 25.37 18.84
N ARG A 118 11.33 25.79 18.65
CA ARG A 118 12.28 25.02 17.85
C ARG A 118 12.73 23.78 18.61
N VAL A 119 12.42 22.61 18.09
CA VAL A 119 13.03 21.34 18.53
C VAL A 119 14.24 21.09 17.66
N PHE A 120 15.42 20.92 18.27
CA PHE A 120 16.65 20.59 17.57
C PHE A 120 16.79 19.07 17.43
N ASN A 121 15.92 18.48 16.60
CA ASN A 121 16.05 17.09 16.20
C ASN A 121 16.32 17.06 14.70
N GLU A 122 17.47 16.52 14.31
CA GLU A 122 17.74 16.24 12.89
C GLU A 122 16.90 15.04 12.47
N ILE A 123 16.03 15.24 11.47
CA ILE A 123 15.23 14.15 10.90
C ILE A 123 16.20 13.22 10.15
N PRO A 124 16.27 11.92 10.51
CA PRO A 124 17.11 10.96 9.81
C PRO A 124 16.80 10.89 8.32
N GLN A 125 17.83 10.78 7.49
CA GLN A 125 17.68 10.68 6.04
C GLN A 125 16.79 9.51 5.61
N SER A 126 16.76 8.40 6.37
CA SER A 126 15.88 7.26 6.06
C SER A 126 14.40 7.60 6.13
N ILE A 127 13.98 8.49 7.03
CA ILE A 127 12.58 8.94 7.11
C ILE A 127 12.27 9.85 5.92
N VAL A 128 13.21 10.72 5.54
CA VAL A 128 13.05 11.61 4.38
C VAL A 128 12.95 10.81 3.09
N ASP A 129 13.87 9.86 2.88
CA ASP A 129 13.90 9.00 1.70
C ASP A 129 12.63 8.15 1.62
N TYR A 130 12.27 7.47 2.72
CA TYR A 130 11.07 6.64 2.78
C TYR A 130 9.80 7.43 2.43
N THR A 131 9.56 8.55 3.10
CA THR A 131 8.34 9.36 2.86
C THR A 131 8.31 9.94 1.44
N THR A 132 9.46 10.40 0.91
CA THR A 132 9.55 10.94 -0.45
C THR A 132 9.27 9.87 -1.51
N LYS A 133 9.81 8.67 -1.33
CA LYS A 133 9.59 7.55 -2.25
C LYS A 133 8.14 7.08 -2.21
N LEU A 134 7.53 6.98 -1.03
CA LEU A 134 6.11 6.66 -0.92
C LEU A 134 5.21 7.67 -1.61
N GLU A 135 5.45 8.97 -1.46
CA GLU A 135 4.69 9.98 -2.21
C GLU A 135 4.84 9.84 -3.71
N THR A 136 6.05 9.55 -4.18
CA THR A 136 6.29 9.32 -5.60
C THR A 136 5.52 8.09 -6.10
N MET A 137 5.48 7.03 -5.30
CA MET A 137 4.69 5.83 -5.61
C MET A 137 3.20 6.16 -5.68
N ILE A 138 2.65 6.88 -4.68
CA ILE A 138 1.25 7.31 -4.62
C ILE A 138 0.91 8.23 -5.81
N GLU A 139 1.81 9.11 -6.22
CA GLU A 139 1.57 9.97 -7.39
C GLU A 139 1.48 9.14 -8.67
N ASN A 140 2.38 8.17 -8.84
CA ASN A 140 2.41 7.30 -10.02
C ASN A 140 1.20 6.36 -10.12
N THR A 141 0.44 6.12 -9.05
CA THR A 141 -0.79 5.31 -9.17
C THR A 141 -1.97 6.09 -9.77
N LYS A 142 -1.96 7.43 -9.70
CA LYS A 142 -3.09 8.27 -10.16
C LYS A 142 -3.34 8.19 -11.66
N CYS A 143 -2.35 7.79 -12.44
CA CYS A 143 -2.44 7.66 -13.90
C CYS A 143 -2.70 6.23 -14.38
N ILE A 144 -2.82 5.26 -13.46
CA ILE A 144 -3.09 3.87 -13.82
C ILE A 144 -4.55 3.76 -14.29
N PRO A 145 -4.81 3.27 -15.51
CA PRO A 145 -6.17 3.16 -16.00
C PRO A 145 -6.91 2.00 -15.30
N PRO A 146 -8.24 2.09 -15.15
CA PRO A 146 -9.07 1.09 -14.46
C PRO A 146 -8.81 -0.38 -14.87
N ASN A 147 -8.59 -0.62 -16.15
CA ASN A 147 -8.34 -1.96 -16.71
C ASN A 147 -6.94 -2.54 -16.39
N ARG A 148 -6.07 -1.77 -15.73
CA ARG A 148 -4.70 -2.16 -15.34
C ARG A 148 -4.52 -2.21 -13.83
N VAL A 149 -5.57 -1.99 -13.04
CA VAL A 149 -5.52 -1.97 -11.57
C VAL A 149 -5.07 -3.31 -11.00
N GLN A 150 -5.52 -4.44 -11.55
CA GLN A 150 -5.05 -5.76 -11.12
C GLN A 150 -3.53 -5.91 -11.28
N GLU A 151 -2.95 -5.43 -12.38
CA GLU A 151 -1.50 -5.48 -12.58
C GLU A 151 -0.76 -4.62 -11.53
N ALA A 152 -1.36 -3.51 -11.11
CA ALA A 152 -0.82 -2.69 -10.02
C ALA A 152 -0.83 -3.45 -8.68
N ILE A 153 -1.91 -4.17 -8.39
CA ILE A 153 -2.03 -5.02 -7.18
C ILE A 153 -1.01 -6.16 -7.23
N ASP A 154 -0.83 -6.82 -8.36
CA ASP A 154 0.18 -7.88 -8.55
C ASP A 154 1.62 -7.35 -8.29
N ILE A 155 1.92 -6.13 -8.76
CA ILE A 155 3.20 -5.46 -8.49
C ILE A 155 3.38 -5.23 -6.99
N LEU A 156 2.35 -4.72 -6.30
CA LEU A 156 2.38 -4.51 -4.85
C LEU A 156 2.59 -5.83 -4.09
N GLY A 157 1.86 -6.88 -4.44
CA GLY A 157 1.99 -8.21 -3.81
C GLY A 157 3.41 -8.79 -3.94
N LYS A 158 4.06 -8.62 -5.08
CA LYS A 158 5.48 -8.99 -5.27
C LYS A 158 6.42 -8.17 -4.39
N CYS A 159 6.17 -6.86 -4.26
CA CYS A 159 6.96 -5.98 -3.41
C CYS A 159 6.84 -6.36 -1.93
N ILE A 160 5.63 -6.71 -1.49
CA ILE A 160 5.36 -7.16 -0.12
C ILE A 160 6.07 -8.49 0.14
N THR A 161 5.96 -9.43 -0.80
CA THR A 161 6.67 -10.72 -0.72
C THR A 161 8.18 -10.52 -0.57
N TYR A 162 8.75 -9.56 -1.31
CA TYR A 162 10.16 -9.20 -1.16
C TYR A 162 10.45 -8.65 0.25
N ALA A 163 9.66 -7.71 0.76
CA ALA A 163 9.86 -7.15 2.09
C ALA A 163 9.80 -8.23 3.21
N GLU A 164 8.90 -9.20 3.08
CA GLU A 164 8.71 -10.29 4.05
C GLU A 164 9.83 -11.33 4.04
N GLN A 165 10.43 -11.60 2.89
CA GLN A 165 11.49 -12.61 2.73
C GLN A 165 12.87 -12.08 3.11
N PHE A 166 13.10 -10.77 2.98
CA PHE A 166 14.41 -10.14 3.19
C PHE A 166 14.49 -9.36 4.52
N THR A 167 14.09 -10.01 5.62
CA THR A 167 14.11 -9.45 6.99
C THR A 167 15.49 -9.52 7.67
N ASP A 168 16.41 -10.38 7.20
CA ASP A 168 17.71 -10.65 7.84
C ASP A 168 18.80 -9.58 7.58
N HIS A 169 18.45 -8.44 7.00
CA HIS A 169 19.41 -7.36 6.74
C HIS A 169 19.59 -6.45 7.96
N LYS A 170 20.84 -6.07 8.27
CA LYS A 170 21.23 -5.19 9.41
C LYS A 170 20.66 -3.76 9.36
N ALA A 171 19.80 -3.45 8.40
CA ALA A 171 19.23 -2.11 8.20
C ALA A 171 17.84 -2.01 8.87
N ASP A 172 17.50 -0.82 9.38
CA ASP A 172 16.17 -0.51 9.87
C ASP A 172 15.09 -0.72 8.79
N TYR A 173 13.85 -1.00 9.20
CA TYR A 173 12.74 -1.32 8.30
C TYR A 173 12.57 -0.30 7.17
N LEU A 174 12.59 0.99 7.51
CA LEU A 174 12.43 2.09 6.57
C LEU A 174 13.43 2.04 5.40
N LYS A 175 14.68 1.63 5.64
CA LYS A 175 15.67 1.46 4.57
C LYS A 175 15.42 0.20 3.75
N ARG A 176 14.98 -0.90 4.37
CA ARG A 176 14.79 -2.20 3.69
C ARG A 176 13.62 -2.18 2.72
N VAL A 177 12.61 -1.36 2.98
CA VAL A 177 11.45 -1.21 2.09
C VAL A 177 11.68 -0.23 0.95
N ILE A 178 12.79 0.52 0.90
CA ILE A 178 13.08 1.43 -0.23
C ILE A 178 13.17 0.68 -1.56
N PRO A 179 13.98 -0.40 -1.72
CA PRO A 179 14.06 -1.12 -2.99
C PRO A 179 12.70 -1.60 -3.55
N PRO A 180 11.80 -2.25 -2.77
CA PRO A 180 10.48 -2.62 -3.29
C PRO A 180 9.60 -1.41 -3.63
N ILE A 181 9.70 -0.29 -2.90
CA ILE A 181 8.99 0.96 -3.26
C ILE A 181 9.52 1.50 -4.60
N GLU A 182 10.84 1.53 -4.81
CA GLU A 182 11.45 1.98 -6.06
C GLU A 182 11.03 1.11 -7.25
N TYR A 183 10.92 -0.19 -7.05
CA TYR A 183 10.39 -1.10 -8.07
C TYR A 183 8.93 -0.76 -8.42
N SER A 184 8.08 -0.53 -7.42
CA SER A 184 6.67 -0.14 -7.63
C SER A 184 6.56 1.17 -8.40
N ILE A 185 7.36 2.18 -8.05
CA ILE A 185 7.43 3.47 -8.78
C ILE A 185 7.70 3.25 -10.26
N ILE A 186 8.71 2.43 -10.58
CA ILE A 186 9.12 2.15 -11.96
C ILE A 186 8.00 1.42 -12.72
N GLU A 187 7.44 0.37 -12.13
CA GLU A 187 6.42 -0.43 -12.82
C GLU A 187 5.10 0.33 -12.98
N PHE A 188 4.67 1.10 -11.99
CA PHE A 188 3.51 2.00 -12.13
C PHE A 188 3.72 3.04 -13.22
N GLY A 189 4.93 3.60 -13.33
CA GLY A 189 5.29 4.49 -14.44
C GLY A 189 5.11 3.83 -15.81
N LYS A 190 5.40 2.52 -15.94
CA LYS A 190 5.14 1.78 -17.18
C LYS A 190 3.64 1.57 -17.42
N LEU A 191 2.87 1.26 -16.37
CA LEU A 191 1.40 1.13 -16.49
C LEU A 191 0.77 2.44 -16.99
N CYS A 192 1.27 3.58 -16.52
CA CYS A 192 0.80 4.89 -16.95
C CYS A 192 1.24 5.28 -18.37
N ALA A 193 2.46 4.91 -18.78
CA ALA A 193 2.96 5.23 -20.12
C ALA A 193 2.24 4.45 -21.24
N GLN A 194 1.51 3.40 -20.88
CA GLN A 194 0.75 2.53 -21.78
C GLN A 194 -0.76 2.85 -21.77
N ALA A 195 -1.18 3.89 -21.03
CA ALA A 195 -2.56 4.33 -20.88
C ALA A 195 -3.04 5.26 -22.02
#